data_AF-A0A662GNZ7-F1
#
_entry.id   AF-A0A662GNZ7-F1
#
_cell.length_a   1.000
_cell.length_b   1.000
_cell.length_c   1.000
_cell.angle_alpha   90.00
_cell.angle_beta   90.00
_cell.angle_gamma   90.00
#
_symmetry.space_group_name_H-M   'P 1'
#
loop_
_entity.id
_entity.type
_entity.pdbx_description
1 polymer ?
#
loop_
_entity_poly.entity_id
_entity_poly.type
_entity_poly.pdbx_seq_one_letter_code
_entity_poly.pdbx_strand_id
1 'polypeptide(L)'
;MVTRMVRYRGVAADPFATADRFAELLRQAGYKVKVHRTVASSRVEFKKGMFGRQYSAVFRRIGDDLLVEGAIPGDVVQMLDDAVLSCSSNPAAFKPYAEIVKEEAARMLGQLGAG
;
A
#
# COMPACT_ATOMS: atom_id res chain seq x y z
N MET A 1 -14.70 5.02 -8.89
CA MET A 1 -13.68 4.19 -8.22
C MET A 1 -13.04 5.06 -7.15
N VAL A 2 -12.95 4.62 -5.90
CA VAL A 2 -12.31 5.44 -4.85
C VAL A 2 -10.82 5.13 -4.84
N THR A 3 -10.01 6.10 -5.25
CA THR A 3 -8.56 6.04 -5.06
C THR A 3 -8.31 6.23 -3.56
N ARG A 4 -7.71 5.24 -2.89
CA ARG A 4 -7.40 5.33 -1.46
C ARG A 4 -5.92 5.57 -1.27
N MET A 5 -5.60 6.45 -0.32
CA MET A 5 -4.25 6.77 0.12
C MET A 5 -4.11 6.21 1.52
N VAL A 6 -3.06 5.43 1.77
CA VAL A 6 -2.74 4.91 3.11
C VAL A 6 -1.32 5.29 3.47
N ARG A 7 -1.15 5.75 4.71
CA ARG A 7 0.11 6.24 5.25
C ARG A 7 0.55 5.34 6.41
N TYR A 8 1.57 4.53 6.16
CA TYR A 8 2.26 3.77 7.21
C TYR A 8 3.24 4.70 7.91
N ARG A 9 2.90 5.10 9.14
CA ARG A 9 3.66 6.12 9.88
C ARG A 9 4.83 5.52 10.62
N GLY A 10 5.99 6.16 10.54
CA GLY A 10 7.19 5.83 11.31
C GLY A 10 7.88 4.52 10.93
N VAL A 11 7.45 3.85 9.86
CA VAL A 11 8.00 2.56 9.44
C VAL A 11 9.39 2.66 8.80
N ALA A 12 9.79 3.85 8.36
CA ALA A 12 11.07 4.11 7.70
C ALA A 12 11.42 3.06 6.62
N ALA A 13 10.43 2.76 5.77
CA ALA A 13 10.56 1.76 4.70
C ALA A 13 10.98 2.44 3.39
N ASP A 14 11.88 1.80 2.65
CA ASP A 14 12.28 2.28 1.33
C ASP A 14 11.15 2.03 0.30
N PRO A 15 10.68 3.08 -0.42
CA PRO A 15 9.53 2.94 -1.31
C PRO A 15 9.82 2.07 -2.55
N PHE A 16 11.08 1.97 -2.99
CA PHE A 16 11.46 1.14 -4.13
C PHE A 16 11.55 -0.33 -3.74
N ALA A 17 12.27 -0.63 -2.64
CA ALA A 17 12.39 -1.98 -2.10
C ALA A 17 11.01 -2.54 -1.71
N THR A 18 10.17 -1.72 -1.06
CA THR A 18 8.80 -2.14 -0.70
C THR A 18 7.97 -2.44 -1.94
N ALA A 19 8.07 -1.63 -2.99
CA ALA A 19 7.35 -1.86 -4.24
C ALA A 19 7.82 -3.14 -4.96
N ASP A 20 9.13 -3.40 -4.97
CA ASP A 20 9.68 -4.64 -5.54
C ASP A 20 9.19 -5.85 -4.77
N ARG A 21 9.24 -5.79 -3.42
CA ARG A 21 8.79 -6.87 -2.56
C ARG A 21 7.30 -7.14 -2.72
N PHE A 22 6.49 -6.09 -2.78
CA PHE A 22 5.07 -6.21 -3.07
C PHE A 22 4.81 -6.85 -4.45
N ALA A 23 5.58 -6.46 -5.47
CA ALA A 23 5.49 -7.05 -6.80
C ALA A 23 5.87 -8.54 -6.81
N GLU A 24 6.85 -8.96 -6.01
CA GLU A 24 7.20 -10.38 -5.84
C GLU A 24 6.06 -11.19 -5.22
N LEU A 25 5.49 -10.72 -4.11
CA LEU A 25 4.39 -11.39 -3.42
C LEU A 25 3.17 -11.53 -4.34
N LEU A 26 2.84 -10.47 -5.10
CA LEU A 26 1.79 -10.51 -6.10
C LEU A 26 2.07 -11.56 -7.20
N ARG A 27 3.29 -11.64 -7.71
CA ARG A 27 3.67 -12.66 -8.72
C ARG A 27 3.53 -14.07 -8.16
N GLN A 28 3.95 -14.30 -6.92
CA GLN A 28 3.80 -15.59 -6.22
C GLN A 28 2.32 -15.97 -6.06
N ALA A 29 1.44 -14.99 -5.84
CA ALA A 29 0.00 -15.16 -5.80
C ALA A 29 -0.68 -15.26 -7.18
N GLY A 30 0.09 -15.31 -8.29
CA GLY A 30 -0.43 -15.50 -9.64
C GLY A 30 -0.88 -14.22 -10.38
N TYR A 31 -0.50 -13.04 -9.88
CA TYR A 31 -0.78 -11.78 -10.56
C TYR A 31 0.22 -11.50 -11.68
N LYS A 32 -0.25 -10.88 -12.76
CA LYS A 32 0.62 -10.24 -13.75
C LYS A 32 0.98 -8.85 -13.23
N VAL A 33 2.27 -8.58 -13.04
CA VAL A 33 2.77 -7.36 -12.40
C VAL A 33 3.76 -6.62 -13.29
N LYS A 34 3.63 -5.30 -13.36
CA LYS A 34 4.60 -4.36 -13.96
C LYS A 34 5.03 -3.34 -12.90
N VAL A 35 6.32 -3.06 -12.82
CA VAL A 35 6.87 -2.05 -11.91
C VAL A 35 7.45 -0.91 -12.73
N HIS A 36 7.00 0.29 -12.46
CA HIS A 36 7.45 1.53 -13.08
C HIS A 36 8.12 2.38 -12.02
N ARG A 37 9.43 2.56 -12.11
CA ARG A 37 10.19 3.41 -11.18
C ARG A 37 10.35 4.80 -11.75
N THR A 38 10.19 5.81 -10.91
CA THR A 38 10.55 7.21 -11.20
C THR A 38 11.61 7.67 -10.19
N VAL A 39 12.07 8.91 -10.30
CA VAL A 39 13.10 9.48 -9.41
C VAL A 39 12.65 9.49 -7.93
N ALA A 40 11.35 9.65 -7.66
CA ALA A 40 10.83 9.85 -6.31
C ALA A 40 9.74 8.85 -5.88
N SER A 41 9.37 7.91 -6.74
CA SER A 41 8.28 6.98 -6.47
C SER A 41 8.42 5.68 -7.25
N SER A 42 7.77 4.63 -6.79
CA SER A 42 7.63 3.38 -7.52
C SER A 42 6.16 3.04 -7.69
N ARG A 43 5.72 2.78 -8.92
CA ARG A 43 4.35 2.37 -9.24
C ARG A 43 4.33 0.89 -9.61
N VAL A 44 3.52 0.12 -8.90
CA VAL A 44 3.24 -1.29 -9.18
C VAL A 44 1.87 -1.39 -9.81
N GLU A 45 1.81 -1.79 -11.08
CA GLU A 45 0.57 -2.11 -11.77
C GLU A 45 0.38 -3.62 -11.79
N PHE A 46 -0.81 -4.09 -11.42
CA PHE A 46 -1.09 -5.52 -11.31
C PHE A 46 -2.50 -5.89 -11.71
N LYS A 47 -2.66 -7.10 -12.26
CA LYS A 47 -3.96 -7.68 -12.59
C LYS A 47 -3.97 -9.19 -12.39
N LYS A 48 -5.13 -9.73 -12.00
CA LYS A 48 -5.33 -11.17 -11.79
C LYS A 48 -5.84 -11.81 -13.09
N GLY A 49 -5.06 -12.70 -13.71
CA GLY A 49 -5.44 -13.35 -14.97
C GLY A 49 -5.49 -12.40 -16.19
N MET A 50 -6.05 -12.90 -17.30
CA MET A 50 -6.06 -12.17 -18.58
C MET A 50 -7.18 -11.11 -18.67
N PHE A 51 -8.36 -11.42 -18.10
CA PHE A 51 -9.56 -10.57 -18.09
C PHE A 51 -9.79 -9.84 -16.75
N GLY A 52 -8.89 -9.99 -15.78
CA GLY A 52 -9.03 -9.31 -14.50
C GLY A 52 -8.84 -7.80 -14.63
N ARG A 53 -9.50 -7.09 -13.72
CA ARG A 53 -9.35 -5.64 -13.57
C ARG A 53 -7.90 -5.27 -13.25
N GLN A 54 -7.42 -4.21 -13.89
CA GLN A 54 -6.11 -3.63 -13.61
C GLN A 54 -6.19 -2.72 -12.39
N TYR A 55 -5.23 -2.91 -11.49
CA TYR A 55 -5.03 -2.11 -10.28
C TYR A 55 -3.64 -1.50 -10.31
N SER A 56 -3.43 -0.44 -9.52
CA SER A 56 -2.10 0.14 -9.35
C SER A 56 -1.90 0.67 -7.94
N ALA A 57 -0.70 0.49 -7.41
CA ALA A 57 -0.22 1.02 -6.15
C ALA A 57 1.01 1.90 -6.40
N VAL A 58 1.03 3.13 -5.89
CA VAL A 58 2.17 4.06 -5.97
C VAL A 58 2.76 4.20 -4.58
N PHE A 59 4.05 3.90 -4.46
CA PHE A 59 4.84 3.94 -3.24
C PHE A 59 5.68 5.22 -3.24
N ARG A 60 5.55 6.02 -2.18
CA ARG A 60 6.28 7.27 -1.99
C ARG A 60 6.75 7.37 -0.54
N ARG A 61 7.92 7.98 -0.31
CA ARG A 61 8.41 8.27 1.04
C ARG A 61 8.14 9.72 1.41
N ILE A 62 7.67 9.96 2.64
CA ILE A 62 7.49 11.29 3.21
C ILE A 62 8.11 11.29 4.61
N GLY A 63 9.33 11.80 4.75
CA GLY A 63 10.10 11.66 5.99
C GLY A 63 10.32 10.17 6.31
N ASP A 64 9.92 9.73 7.50
CA ASP A 64 9.99 8.32 7.90
C ASP A 64 8.71 7.52 7.60
N ASP A 65 7.76 8.14 6.91
CA ASP A 65 6.50 7.49 6.56
C ASP A 65 6.55 6.95 5.15
N LEU A 66 5.91 5.79 4.96
CA LEU A 66 5.64 5.22 3.66
C LEU A 66 4.21 5.52 3.27
N LEU A 67 4.05 6.17 2.12
CA LEU A 67 2.77 6.45 1.51
C LEU A 67 2.49 5.48 0.37
N VAL A 68 1.30 4.88 0.40
CA VAL A 68 0.81 3.98 -0.65
C VAL A 68 -0.51 4.51 -1.19
N GLU A 69 -0.56 4.81 -2.49
CA GLU A 69 -1.72 5.37 -3.17
C GLU A 69 -2.21 4.44 -4.25
N GLY A 70 -3.52 4.15 -4.27
CA GLY A 70 -4.08 3.32 -5.31
C GLY A 70 -5.41 2.70 -4.96
N ALA A 71 -5.99 2.03 -5.95
CA ALA A 71 -7.09 1.11 -5.73
C ALA A 71 -6.49 -0.26 -5.39
N ILE A 72 -6.38 -0.56 -4.10
CA ILE A 72 -5.86 -1.84 -3.61
C ILE A 72 -7.04 -2.75 -3.31
N PRO A 73 -7.21 -3.88 -4.02
CA PRO A 73 -8.27 -4.84 -3.72
C PRO A 73 -7.98 -5.54 -2.38
N GLY A 74 -9.03 -5.92 -1.65
CA GLY A 74 -8.90 -6.50 -0.31
C GLY A 74 -8.03 -7.76 -0.25
N ASP A 75 -8.02 -8.56 -1.32
CA ASP A 75 -7.25 -9.82 -1.38
C ASP A 75 -5.74 -9.61 -1.56
N VAL A 76 -5.27 -8.39 -1.86
CA VAL A 76 -3.83 -8.06 -1.91
C VAL A 76 -3.36 -7.21 -0.74
N VAL A 77 -4.27 -6.79 0.15
CA VAL A 77 -3.93 -5.96 1.32
C VAL A 77 -2.91 -6.66 2.22
N GLN A 78 -3.09 -7.96 2.47
CA GLN A 78 -2.13 -8.72 3.29
C GLN A 78 -0.73 -8.75 2.66
N MET A 79 -0.63 -8.92 1.33
CA MET A 79 0.67 -8.88 0.65
C MET A 79 1.31 -7.49 0.72
N LEU A 80 0.51 -6.42 0.76
CA LEU A 80 1.01 -5.07 0.96
C LEU A 80 1.58 -4.90 2.37
N ASP A 81 0.82 -5.31 3.38
CA ASP A 81 1.22 -5.28 4.78
C ASP A 81 2.53 -6.07 5.00
N ASP A 82 2.62 -7.28 4.46
CA ASP A 82 3.81 -8.13 4.52
C ASP A 82 5.04 -7.47 3.85
N ALA A 83 4.82 -6.83 2.68
CA ALA A 83 5.89 -6.11 1.99
C ALA A 83 6.40 -4.94 2.83
N VAL A 84 5.50 -4.11 3.37
CA VAL A 84 5.87 -2.95 4.21
C VAL A 84 6.62 -3.43 5.46
N LEU A 85 6.10 -4.43 6.15
CA LEU A 85 6.71 -4.95 7.37
C LEU A 85 8.11 -5.51 7.11
N SER A 86 8.28 -6.27 6.02
CA SER A 86 9.58 -6.85 5.66
C SER A 86 10.65 -5.82 5.25
N CYS A 87 10.23 -4.67 4.73
CA CYS A 87 11.11 -3.58 4.32
C CYS A 87 11.19 -2.44 5.34
N SER A 88 10.52 -2.57 6.49
CA SER A 88 10.49 -1.55 7.53
C SER A 88 11.77 -1.58 8.37
N SER A 89 12.41 -0.41 8.52
CA SER A 89 13.53 -0.25 9.44
C SER A 89 13.07 -0.03 10.89
N ASN A 90 11.76 0.20 11.10
CA ASN A 90 11.13 0.33 12.41
C ASN A 90 9.80 -0.46 12.48
N PRO A 91 9.85 -1.80 12.59
CA PRO A 91 8.67 -2.65 12.62
C PRO A 91 7.72 -2.36 13.79
N ALA A 92 8.21 -1.78 14.89
CA ALA A 92 7.38 -1.44 16.05
C ALA A 92 6.36 -0.33 15.76
N ALA A 93 6.59 0.49 14.73
CA ALA A 93 5.66 1.52 14.28
C ALA A 93 4.64 1.00 13.25
N PHE A 94 4.82 -0.24 12.77
CA PHE A 94 3.94 -0.81 11.76
C PHE A 94 2.52 -0.99 12.30
N LYS A 95 1.54 -0.57 11.50
CA LYS A 95 0.12 -0.85 11.69
C LYS A 95 -0.46 -1.44 10.40
N PRO A 96 -1.28 -2.50 10.47
CA PRO A 96 -1.92 -3.07 9.30
C PRO A 96 -2.83 -2.07 8.57
N TYR A 97 -2.91 -2.18 7.25
CA TYR A 97 -3.75 -1.34 6.40
C TYR A 97 -5.20 -1.24 6.91
N ALA A 98 -5.79 -2.37 7.30
CA ALA A 98 -7.18 -2.42 7.76
C ALA A 98 -7.41 -1.58 9.03
N GLU A 99 -6.43 -1.55 9.93
CA GLU A 99 -6.50 -0.71 11.13
C GLU A 99 -6.36 0.77 10.79
N ILE A 100 -5.43 1.13 9.90
CA ILE A 100 -5.26 2.52 9.44
C ILE A 100 -6.56 3.04 8.83
N VAL A 101 -7.18 2.26 7.94
CA VAL A 101 -8.46 2.64 7.31
C VAL A 101 -9.59 2.72 8.32
N LYS A 102 -9.63 1.81 9.31
CA LYS A 102 -10.64 1.85 10.37
C LYS A 102 -10.51 3.10 11.24
N GLU A 103 -9.28 3.48 11.62
CA GLU A 103 -9.01 4.71 12.37
C GLU A 103 -9.39 5.97 11.57
N GLU A 104 -9.09 6.00 10.27
CA GLU A 104 -9.48 7.12 9.39
C GLU A 104 -11.00 7.20 9.22
N ALA A 105 -11.68 6.08 9.02
CA ALA A 105 -13.14 6.02 8.92
C ALA A 105 -13.80 6.46 10.23
N ALA A 106 -13.29 6.02 11.38
CA ALA A 106 -13.78 6.43 12.69
C ALA A 106 -13.61 7.94 12.92
N ARG A 107 -12.49 8.53 12.49
CA ARG A 107 -12.26 9.97 12.56
C ARG A 107 -13.22 10.77 11.68
N MET A 108 -13.48 10.30 10.46
CA MET A 108 -14.44 10.93 9.54
C MET A 108 -15.87 10.88 10.09
N LEU A 109 -16.29 9.73 10.63
CA LEU A 109 -17.60 9.57 11.25
C LEU A 109 -17.76 10.43 12.52
N GLY A 110 -16.71 10.52 13.34
CA GLY A 110 -16.69 11.38 14.53
C GLY A 110 -16.78 12.88 14.21
N GLN A 111 -16.27 13.31 13.05
CA GLN A 111 -16.42 14.70 12.58
C GLN A 111 -17.81 15.00 12.02
N LEU A 112 -18.49 14.01 11.44
CA LEU A 112 -19.85 14.16 10.91
C LEU A 112 -20.95 14.03 11.97
N GLY A 113 -20.67 13.36 13.09
CA GLY A 113 -21.61 13.20 14.21
C GLY A 113 -21.52 14.30 15.29
N ALA A 114 -20.63 15.29 15.12
CA ALA A 114 -20.42 16.39 16.07
C ALA A 114 -20.93 17.75 15.54
N GLY A 115 -21.83 17.74 14.55
CA GLY A 115 -22.47 18.91 13.96
C GLY A 115 -23.96 18.95 14.21
#